data_AF-A0A850HL41-F1
#
_entry.id   AF-A0A850HL41-F1
#
_cell.length_a   1.000
_cell.length_b   1.000
_cell.length_c   1.000
_cell.angle_alpha   90.00
_cell.angle_beta   90.00
_cell.angle_gamma   90.00
#
_symmetry.space_group_name_H-M   'P 1'
#
loop_
_entity.id
_entity.type
_entity.pdbx_description
1 polymer ?
#
loop_
_entity_poly.entity_id
_entity_poly.type
_entity_poly.pdbx_seq_one_letter_code
_entity_poly.pdbx_strand_id
1 'polypeptide(L)'
;MRIPLSSIRYFTSDKRIVRVVTDNGTYDFYDKLNDLETKLSDAFVRIHNRYLIHLKYLSEIQGNQAIVDGESLPVSRSCKSALSIAFAKFMLQ
;
A
#
# COMPACT_ATOMS: atom_id res chain seq x y z
N MET A 1 14.38 -11.50 -9.45
CA MET A 1 14.54 -11.18 -8.02
C MET A 1 13.24 -11.51 -7.31
N ARG A 2 13.29 -12.21 -6.17
CA ARG A 2 12.10 -12.57 -5.39
C ARG A 2 12.07 -11.71 -4.13
N ILE A 3 10.98 -10.96 -3.93
CA ILE A 3 10.80 -10.07 -2.78
C ILE A 3 9.74 -10.71 -1.87
N PRO A 4 10.03 -10.93 -0.56
CA PRO A 4 9.02 -11.37 0.39
C PRO A 4 7.90 -10.34 0.53
N LEU A 5 6.63 -10.75 0.42
CA LEU A 5 5.50 -9.82 0.57
C LEU A 5 5.49 -9.13 1.95
N SER A 6 5.91 -9.85 2.99
CA SER A 6 5.96 -9.36 4.37
C SER A 6 7.00 -8.26 4.62
N SER A 7 7.95 -8.05 3.70
CA SER A 7 8.93 -6.95 3.76
C SER A 7 8.54 -5.75 2.89
N ILE A 8 7.39 -5.81 2.20
CA ILE A 8 6.91 -4.74 1.34
C ILE A 8 6.05 -3.79 2.17
N ARG A 9 6.42 -2.51 2.15
CA ARG A 9 5.69 -1.43 2.83
C ARG A 9 4.55 -0.94 1.98
N TYR A 10 4.85 -0.62 0.73
CA TYR A 10 3.86 -0.19 -0.25
C TYR A 10 4.39 -0.33 -1.68
N PHE A 11 3.46 -0.33 -2.61
CA PHE A 11 3.70 -0.12 -4.02
C PHE A 11 3.23 1.27 -4.41
N THR A 12 3.99 1.94 -5.26
CA THR A 12 3.56 3.15 -5.94
C THR A 12 3.75 3.03 -7.44
N SER A 13 2.95 3.75 -8.23
CA SER A 13 3.10 3.74 -9.68
C SER A 13 3.20 5.14 -10.26
N ASP A 14 4.16 5.32 -11.16
CA ASP A 14 4.17 6.41 -12.12
C ASP A 14 4.08 5.84 -13.55
N LYS A 15 3.01 6.18 -14.26
CA LYS A 15 2.64 5.61 -15.56
C LYS A 15 2.57 4.07 -15.52
N ARG A 16 3.52 3.37 -16.16
CA ARG A 16 3.60 1.89 -16.24
C ARG A 16 4.75 1.32 -15.43
N ILE A 17 5.39 2.16 -14.63
CA ILE A 17 6.49 1.75 -13.75
C ILE A 17 5.91 1.69 -12.35
N VAL A 18 5.88 0.48 -11.80
CA VAL A 18 5.58 0.24 -10.40
C VAL A 18 6.89 0.23 -9.64
N ARG A 19 6.96 1.06 -8.60
CA ARG A 19 8.00 1.01 -7.58
C ARG A 19 7.47 0.23 -6.39
N VAL A 20 8.22 -0.77 -5.93
CA VAL A 20 8.01 -1.44 -4.66
C VAL A 20 8.97 -0.88 -3.62
N VAL A 21 8.44 -0.45 -2.49
CA VAL A 21 9.21 0.04 -1.35
C VAL A 21 9.22 -1.04 -0.28
N THR A 22 10.42 -1.43 0.12
CA THR A 22 10.66 -2.54 1.06
C THR A 22 11.56 -2.09 2.19
N ASP A 23 11.71 -2.94 3.20
CA ASP A 23 12.66 -2.70 4.29
C ASP A 23 14.13 -2.62 3.84
N ASN A 24 14.46 -3.21 2.69
CA ASN A 24 15.84 -3.30 2.20
C ASN A 24 16.12 -2.40 0.98
N GLY A 25 15.17 -1.53 0.63
CA GLY A 25 15.30 -0.60 -0.48
C GLY A 25 14.11 -0.61 -1.43
N THR A 26 14.30 0.04 -2.58
CA THR A 26 13.25 0.27 -3.58
C THR A 26 13.62 -0.33 -4.92
N TYR A 27 12.65 -0.91 -5.61
CA TYR A 27 12.85 -1.53 -6.92
C TYR A 27 11.74 -1.15 -7.89
N ASP A 28 12.11 -0.95 -9.15
CA ASP A 28 11.17 -0.55 -10.21
C ASP A 28 10.96 -1.72 -11.18
N PHE A 29 9.72 -1.94 -11.62
CA PHE A 29 9.35 -2.95 -12.60
C PHE A 29 8.13 -2.52 -13.42
N TYR A 30 7.96 -3.13 -14.59
CA TYR A 30 6.81 -2.89 -15.46
C TYR A 30 5.63 -3.74 -15.01
N ASP A 31 4.60 -3.08 -14.46
CA ASP A 31 3.34 -3.71 -14.09
C ASP A 31 2.26 -2.62 -13.92
N LYS A 32 1.06 -3.03 -13.50
CA LYS A 32 -0.03 -2.15 -13.09
C LYS A 32 -0.46 -2.50 -11.67
N LEU A 33 -0.73 -1.48 -10.85
CA LEU A 33 -1.22 -1.72 -9.50
C LEU A 33 -2.55 -2.51 -9.47
N ASN A 34 -3.41 -2.36 -10.49
CA ASN A 34 -4.66 -3.13 -10.57
C ASN A 34 -4.39 -4.63 -10.70
N ASP A 35 -3.34 -5.00 -11.44
CA ASP A 35 -2.97 -6.40 -11.66
C ASP A 35 -2.23 -6.97 -10.44
N LEU A 36 -1.54 -6.12 -9.67
CA LEU A 36 -0.94 -6.50 -8.38
C LEU A 36 -2.01 -6.70 -7.31
N GLU A 37 -3.01 -5.82 -7.25
CA GLU A 37 -4.10 -5.89 -6.28
C GLU A 37 -4.85 -7.23 -6.31
N THR A 38 -4.98 -7.86 -7.47
CA THR A 38 -5.63 -9.18 -7.60
C THR A 38 -4.75 -10.36 -7.20
N LYS A 39 -3.43 -10.16 -7.10
CA LYS A 39 -2.43 -11.21 -6.80
C LYS A 39 -1.95 -11.16 -5.34
N LEU A 40 -2.19 -10.05 -4.66
CA LEU A 40 -1.74 -9.79 -3.29
C LEU A 40 -2.81 -10.22 -2.29
N SER A 41 -2.37 -10.53 -1.06
CA SER A 41 -3.28 -10.86 0.04
C SER A 41 -4.05 -9.63 0.53
N ASP A 42 -5.14 -9.86 1.27
CA ASP A 42 -5.97 -8.81 1.91
C ASP A 42 -5.20 -7.87 2.87
N ALA A 43 -3.97 -8.25 3.26
CA ALA A 43 -3.05 -7.36 3.99
C ALA A 43 -2.61 -6.14 3.16
N PHE A 44 -2.80 -6.16 1.85
CA PHE A 44 -2.51 -5.04 0.96
C PHE A 44 -3.79 -4.29 0.57
N VAL A 45 -3.81 -2.99 0.78
CA VAL A 45 -4.98 -2.14 0.56
C VAL A 45 -4.65 -1.00 -0.39
N ARG A 46 -5.51 -0.83 -1.40
CA ARG A 46 -5.50 0.32 -2.29
C ARG A 46 -5.94 1.58 -1.54
N ILE A 47 -5.07 2.59 -1.49
CA ILE A 47 -5.39 3.87 -0.82
C ILE A 47 -5.52 5.04 -1.80
N HIS A 48 -4.96 4.91 -3.00
CA HIS A 48 -5.00 5.92 -4.05
C HIS A 48 -4.80 5.27 -5.41
N ASN A 49 -5.12 5.95 -6.52
CA ASN A 49 -4.90 5.39 -7.87
C ASN A 49 -3.43 4.98 -8.15
N ARG A 50 -2.49 5.54 -7.37
CA ARG A 50 -1.05 5.31 -7.45
C ARG A 50 -0.45 4.65 -6.21
N TYR A 51 -1.24 4.25 -5.21
CA TYR A 51 -0.69 3.68 -3.98
C TYR A 51 -1.49 2.48 -3.50
N LEU A 52 -0.77 1.41 -3.16
CA LEU A 52 -1.28 0.20 -2.55
C LEU A 52 -0.32 -0.17 -1.40
N ILE A 53 -0.82 -0.19 -0.17
CA ILE A 53 0.02 -0.26 1.04
C ILE A 53 -0.19 -1.58 1.76
N HIS A 54 0.81 -2.02 2.53
CA HIS A 54 0.68 -3.14 3.44
C HIS A 54 0.24 -2.64 4.82
N LEU A 55 -0.87 -3.17 5.36
CA LEU A 55 -1.49 -2.69 6.60
C LEU A 55 -0.59 -2.78 7.84
N LYS A 56 0.26 -3.81 7.93
CA LYS A 56 1.32 -3.91 8.96
C LYS A 56 2.16 -2.64 9.13
N TYR A 57 2.41 -1.90 8.06
CA TYR A 57 3.24 -0.69 8.11
C TYR A 57 2.43 0.60 8.27
N LEU A 58 1.09 0.52 8.27
CA LEU A 58 0.22 1.66 8.51
C LEU A 58 0.15 1.95 10.01
N SER A 59 0.63 3.11 10.44
CA SER A 59 0.53 3.54 11.84
C SER A 59 -0.78 4.28 12.12
N GLU A 60 -1.22 5.14 11.19
CA GLU A 60 -2.40 5.98 11.39
C GLU A 60 -2.98 6.52 10.07
N ILE A 61 -4.25 6.92 10.13
CA ILE A 61 -4.94 7.62 9.05
C ILE A 61 -5.24 9.04 9.55
N GLN A 62 -4.61 10.04 8.95
CA GLN A 62 -4.78 11.45 9.31
C GLN A 62 -5.41 12.24 8.16
N GLY A 63 -6.67 12.67 8.32
CA GLY A 63 -7.37 13.42 7.27
C GLY A 63 -7.47 12.60 5.97
N ASN A 64 -6.75 13.02 4.93
CA ASN A 64 -6.66 12.30 3.65
C ASN A 64 -5.25 11.72 3.41
N GLN A 65 -4.54 11.40 4.48
CA GLN A 65 -3.21 10.80 4.46
C GLN A 65 -3.23 9.47 5.24
N ALA A 66 -2.42 8.53 4.77
CA ALA A 66 -2.05 7.32 5.49
C ALA A 66 -0.58 7.43 5.84
N ILE A 67 -0.24 7.25 7.12
CA ILE A 67 1.15 7.27 7.58
C ILE A 67 1.68 5.85 7.55
N VAL A 68 2.57 5.56 6.60
CA VAL A 68 3.12 4.23 6.34
C VAL A 68 4.61 4.25 6.62
N ASP A 69 5.03 3.61 7.70
CA ASP A 69 6.41 3.65 8.22
C ASP A 69 6.99 5.08 8.32
N GLY A 70 6.18 6.01 8.83
CA GLY A 70 6.54 7.43 8.97
C GLY A 70 6.40 8.26 7.68
N GLU A 71 6.09 7.65 6.54
CA GLU A 71 5.84 8.36 5.28
C GLU A 71 4.37 8.71 5.11
N SER A 72 4.07 9.96 4.75
CA SER A 72 2.71 10.41 4.50
C SER A 72 2.28 10.17 3.05
N LEU A 73 1.38 9.22 2.83
CA LEU A 73 0.86 8.86 1.51
C LEU A 73 -0.59 9.34 1.31
N PRO A 74 -0.92 9.95 0.16
CA PRO A 74 -2.26 10.49 -0.07
C PRO A 74 -3.29 9.36 -0.18
N VAL A 75 -4.45 9.58 0.42
CA VAL A 75 -5.61 8.71 0.38
C VAL A 75 -6.70 9.38 -0.45
N SER A 76 -7.20 8.68 -1.47
CA SER A 76 -8.33 9.18 -2.25
C SER A 76 -9.62 9.14 -1.43
N ARG A 77 -10.57 10.01 -1.76
CA ARG A 77 -11.89 10.02 -1.10
C ARG A 77 -12.61 8.67 -1.27
N SER A 78 -12.49 8.05 -2.44
CA SER A 78 -13.12 6.75 -2.72
C SER A 78 -12.51 5.60 -1.94
N CYS A 79 -11.22 5.64 -1.63
CA CYS A 79 -10.53 4.58 -0.89
C CYS A 79 -10.65 4.74 0.64
N LYS A 80 -10.92 5.95 1.14
CA LYS A 80 -10.86 6.26 2.58
C LYS A 80 -11.70 5.34 3.46
N SER A 81 -12.96 5.09 3.09
CA SER A 81 -13.85 4.23 3.88
C SER A 81 -13.33 2.78 3.93
N ALA A 82 -12.93 2.23 2.79
CA ALA A 82 -12.40 0.88 2.70
C ALA A 82 -11.10 0.73 3.52
N LEU A 83 -10.21 1.72 3.46
CA LEU A 83 -8.98 1.75 4.26
C LEU A 83 -9.27 1.76 5.77
N SER A 84 -10.17 2.61 6.24
CA SER A 84 -10.55 2.66 7.66
C SER A 84 -11.10 1.33 8.16
N ILE A 85 -11.96 0.67 7.37
CA ILE A 85 -12.55 -0.62 7.72
C ILE A 85 -11.47 -1.72 7.74
N ALA A 86 -10.61 -1.77 6.72
CA ALA A 86 -9.56 -2.76 6.63
C ALA A 86 -8.55 -2.61 7.78
N PHE A 87 -8.16 -1.38 8.12
CA PHE A 87 -7.25 -1.11 9.21
C PHE A 87 -7.86 -1.48 10.57
N ALA A 88 -9.13 -1.12 10.82
CA ALA A 88 -9.81 -1.51 12.05
C ALA A 88 -9.89 -3.04 12.22
N LYS A 89 -10.19 -3.77 11.14
CA LYS A 89 -10.19 -5.24 11.16
C LYS A 89 -8.81 -5.82 11.45
N PHE A 90 -7.77 -5.28 10.81
CA PHE A 90 -6.39 -5.71 11.01
C PHE A 90 -5.92 -5.53 12.46
N MET A 91 -6.34 -4.45 13.12
CA MET A 91 -5.98 -4.17 14.53
C MET A 91 -6.66 -5.09 15.56
N LEU A 92 -7.68 -5.85 15.16
CA LEU A 92 -8.42 -6.77 16.04
C LEU A 92 -7.95 -8.24 15.91
N GLN A 93 -7.00 -8.51 15.01
CA GLN A 93 -6.46 -9.85 14.74
C GLN A 93 -5.24 -10.17 15.61
#